data_AF-A0A9X3FX40-F1
#
_entry.id   AF-A0A9X3FX40-F1
#
_cell.length_a   1.000
_cell.length_b   1.000
_cell.length_c   1.000
_cell.angle_alpha   90.00
_cell.angle_beta   90.00
_cell.angle_gamma   90.00
#
_symmetry.space_group_name_H-M   'P 1'
#
loop_
_entity.id
_entity.type
_entity.pdbx_description
1 polymer ?
#
loop_
_entity_poly.entity_id
_entity_poly.type
_entity_poly.pdbx_seq_one_letter_code
_entity_poly.pdbx_strand_id
1 'polypeptide(L)'
;MKQINDQIKALRLEKGLTQAKISEKVGISVNQYSRIERGLTSPTLDNLQSIAKVLNVPYIYLLNNRVEAMESRVEKEEQRLGDLFSGISDENFKLVEGLIRQAARLRVLLDDNWRDILENGEYERFKQSENMEPYDRKRPIVENYDYREKQYANIINQLTNLLPKASSKTARNRLLGG
;
A
#
# COMPACT_ATOMS: atom_id res chain seq x y z
N MET A 1 2.57 0.22 14.20
CA MET A 1 2.74 1.16 13.07
C MET A 1 4.21 1.55 13.03
N LYS A 2 4.88 1.46 11.87
CA LYS A 2 6.27 1.92 11.76
C LYS A 2 6.26 3.42 11.50
N GLN A 3 6.65 4.20 12.51
CA GLN A 3 6.80 5.64 12.37
C GLN A 3 8.12 5.96 11.65
N ILE A 4 8.28 7.19 11.16
CA ILE A 4 9.49 7.64 10.44
C ILE A 4 10.80 7.29 11.18
N ASN A 5 10.78 7.39 12.51
CA ASN A 5 11.89 7.03 13.38
C ASN A 5 12.24 5.54 13.36
N ASP A 6 11.24 4.65 13.26
CA ASP A 6 11.47 3.21 13.14
C ASP A 6 12.12 2.86 11.80
N GLN A 7 11.71 3.55 10.74
CA GLN A 7 12.27 3.36 9.40
C GLN A 7 13.71 3.85 9.31
N ILE A 8 14.00 5.03 9.87
CA ILE A 8 15.36 5.57 10.00
C ILE A 8 16.25 4.59 10.78
N LYS A 9 15.76 4.08 11.92
CA LYS A 9 16.50 3.12 12.75
C LYS A 9 16.77 1.80 12.02
N ALA A 10 15.77 1.26 11.32
CA ALA A 10 15.91 0.02 10.57
C ALA A 10 16.97 0.13 9.47
N LEU A 11 16.90 1.17 8.62
CA LEU A 11 17.86 1.42 7.55
C LEU A 11 19.27 1.69 8.08
N ARG A 12 19.39 2.38 9.21
CA ARG A 12 20.69 2.60 9.87
C ARG A 12 21.33 1.26 10.25
N LEU A 13 20.55 0.37 10.89
CA LEU A 13 21.03 -0.93 11.34
C LEU A 13 21.41 -1.84 10.16
N GLU A 14 20.59 -1.84 9.09
CA GLU A 14 20.88 -2.56 7.84
C GLU A 14 22.23 -2.13 7.22
N LYS A 15 22.58 -0.85 7.34
CA LYS A 15 23.85 -0.30 6.85
C LYS A 15 25.02 -0.42 7.82
N GLY A 16 24.83 -1.10 8.96
CA GLY A 16 25.86 -1.27 9.98
C GLY A 16 26.36 0.04 10.60
N LEU A 17 25.54 1.10 10.58
CA LEU A 17 25.92 2.41 11.09
C LEU A 17 25.57 2.53 12.58
N THR A 18 26.49 3.08 13.38
CA THR A 18 26.18 3.49 14.76
C THR A 18 25.46 4.83 14.76
N GLN A 19 24.73 5.15 15.85
CA GLN A 19 24.12 6.47 16.01
C GLN A 19 25.16 7.59 15.93
N ALA A 20 26.37 7.37 16.47
CA ALA A 20 27.48 8.33 16.35
C ALA A 20 27.91 8.56 14.90
N LYS A 21 28.13 7.49 14.12
CA LYS A 21 28.57 7.58 12.72
C LYS A 21 27.58 8.31 11.83
N ILE A 22 26.29 8.05 11.97
CA ILE A 22 25.28 8.76 11.17
C ILE A 22 25.11 10.21 11.62
N SER A 23 25.18 10.49 12.93
CA SER A 23 25.10 11.85 13.46
C SER A 23 26.22 12.73 12.93
N GLU A 24 27.44 12.21 12.90
CA GLU A 24 28.61 12.85 12.29
C GLU A 24 28.39 13.17 10.81
N LYS A 25 27.92 12.19 10.02
CA LYS A 25 27.66 12.37 8.58
C LYS A 25 26.51 13.33 8.27
N VAL A 26 25.51 13.39 9.14
CA VAL A 26 24.34 14.27 9.01
C VAL A 26 24.65 15.68 9.52
N GLY A 27 25.65 15.85 10.39
CA GLY A 27 26.01 17.13 10.98
C GLY A 27 25.14 17.54 12.17
N ILE A 28 24.61 16.57 12.94
CA ILE A 28 23.79 16.83 14.14
C ILE A 28 24.37 16.13 15.37
N SER A 29 23.95 16.55 16.57
CA SER A 29 24.42 15.89 17.80
C SER A 29 23.88 14.45 17.93
N VAL A 30 24.67 13.56 18.53
CA VAL A 30 24.25 12.16 18.79
C VAL A 30 22.97 12.11 19.64
N ASN A 31 22.84 13.04 20.60
CA ASN A 31 21.63 13.15 21.41
C ASN A 31 20.40 13.53 20.56
N GLN A 32 20.55 14.52 19.65
CA GLN A 32 19.47 14.91 18.75
C GLN A 32 19.05 13.76 17.82
N TYR A 33 20.00 13.07 17.20
CA TYR A 33 19.71 11.89 16.38
C TYR A 33 19.05 10.76 17.19
N SER A 34 19.50 10.51 18.41
CA SER A 34 18.91 9.51 19.31
C SER A 34 17.47 9.84 19.71
N ARG A 35 17.15 11.13 19.90
CA ARG A 35 15.77 11.59 20.14
C ARG A 35 14.89 11.38 18.91
N ILE A 36 15.44 11.61 17.70
CA ILE A 36 14.74 11.32 16.44
C ILE A 36 14.43 9.83 16.34
N GLU A 37 15.40 8.92 16.50
CA GLU A 37 15.15 7.47 16.41
C GLU A 37 14.18 6.92 17.46
N ARG A 38 14.06 7.59 18.61
CA ARG A 38 13.11 7.24 19.67
C ARG A 38 11.72 7.89 19.49
N GLY A 39 11.52 8.69 18.44
CA GLY A 39 10.25 9.40 18.20
C GLY A 39 9.98 10.53 19.20
N LEU A 40 10.99 10.97 19.97
CA LEU A 40 10.86 12.06 20.94
C LEU A 40 10.92 13.45 20.28
N THR A 41 11.40 13.54 19.05
CA THR A 41 11.50 14.78 18.28
C THR A 41 11.48 14.45 16.79
N SER A 42 10.65 15.17 16.02
CA SER A 42 10.64 15.02 14.57
C SER A 42 11.86 15.69 13.93
N PRO A 43 12.49 15.08 12.91
CA PRO A 43 13.56 15.74 12.17
C PRO A 43 12.99 16.94 11.38
N THR A 44 13.79 18.00 11.23
CA THR A 44 13.51 19.06 10.24
C THR A 44 13.62 18.49 8.83
N LEU A 45 13.08 19.19 7.82
CA LEU A 45 13.20 18.75 6.42
C LEU A 45 14.66 18.58 6.00
N ASP A 46 15.53 19.53 6.34
CA ASP A 46 16.97 19.47 6.01
C ASP A 46 17.66 18.28 6.67
N ASN A 47 17.37 18.02 7.95
CA ASN A 47 17.90 16.85 8.65
C ASN A 47 17.37 15.56 8.04
N LEU A 48 16.10 15.52 7.66
CA LEU A 48 15.50 14.35 7.04
C LEU A 48 16.12 14.03 5.67
N GLN A 49 16.32 15.05 4.83
CA GLN A 49 17.02 14.91 3.55
C GLN A 49 18.46 14.46 3.74
N SER A 50 19.16 15.01 4.73
CA SER A 50 20.54 14.63 5.06
C SER A 50 20.63 13.19 5.56
N ILE A 51 19.72 12.78 6.45
CA ILE A 51 19.60 11.40 6.93
C ILE A 51 19.33 10.46 5.75
N ALA A 52 18.37 10.79 4.87
CA ALA A 52 18.05 10.01 3.69
C ALA A 52 19.25 9.84 2.75
N LYS A 53 20.01 10.91 2.54
CA LYS A 53 21.25 10.91 1.74
C LYS A 53 22.30 9.98 2.33
N VAL A 54 22.54 10.04 3.64
CA VAL A 54 23.50 9.12 4.32
C VAL A 54 23.01 7.67 4.26
N LEU A 55 21.70 7.46 4.34
CA LEU A 55 21.07 6.16 4.18
C LEU A 55 20.92 5.74 2.71
N ASN A 56 21.35 6.54 1.73
CA ASN A 56 21.22 6.26 0.30
C ASN A 56 19.80 5.82 -0.11
N VAL A 57 18.78 6.54 0.39
CA VAL A 57 17.38 6.36 -0.01
C VAL A 57 16.77 7.71 -0.36
N PRO A 58 15.77 7.78 -1.26
CA PRO A 58 14.97 8.99 -1.42
C PRO A 58 14.34 9.41 -0.09
N TYR A 59 14.38 10.69 0.30
CA TYR A 59 13.80 11.10 1.60
C TYR A 59 12.29 10.83 1.70
N ILE A 60 11.60 10.82 0.56
CA ILE A 60 10.19 10.41 0.47
C ILE A 60 9.97 8.97 0.95
N TYR A 61 10.99 8.10 0.85
CA TYR A 61 10.94 6.73 1.36
C TYR A 61 10.88 6.70 2.90
N LEU A 62 11.54 7.66 3.57
CA LEU A 62 11.47 7.79 5.03
C LEU A 62 10.12 8.36 5.48
N LEU A 63 9.53 9.25 4.67
CA LEU A 63 8.20 9.81 4.88
C LEU A 63 7.07 8.82 4.56
N ASN A 64 7.39 7.68 3.95
CA ASN A 64 6.40 6.76 3.44
C ASN A 64 5.72 6.02 4.60
N ASN A 65 4.77 6.68 5.26
CA ASN A 65 3.79 6.02 6.09
C ASN A 65 2.91 5.22 5.14
N ARG A 66 3.31 3.97 4.89
CA ARG A 66 2.59 3.05 4.00
C ARG A 66 1.12 2.94 4.35
N VAL A 67 0.74 3.18 5.61
CA VAL A 67 -0.66 3.25 6.02
C VAL A 67 -1.33 4.50 5.47
N GLU A 68 -0.81 5.71 5.72
CA GLU A 68 -1.39 6.95 5.19
C GLU A 68 -1.47 6.98 3.65
N ALA A 69 -0.40 6.52 2.97
CA ALA A 69 -0.39 6.45 1.51
C ALA A 69 -1.43 5.46 0.97
N MET A 70 -1.64 4.34 1.68
CA MET A 70 -2.68 3.36 1.35
C MET A 70 -4.08 3.93 1.62
N GLU A 71 -4.31 4.48 2.82
CA GLU A 71 -5.59 5.07 3.22
C GLU A 71 -6.00 6.21 2.28
N SER A 72 -5.07 7.08 1.87
CA SER A 72 -5.38 8.13 0.90
C SER A 72 -5.79 7.59 -0.49
N ARG A 73 -5.22 6.47 -0.94
CA ARG A 73 -5.67 5.80 -2.18
C ARG A 73 -7.04 5.15 -1.99
N VAL A 74 -7.30 4.58 -0.82
CA VAL A 74 -8.59 3.99 -0.46
C VAL A 74 -9.67 5.07 -0.41
N GLU A 75 -9.44 6.20 0.26
CA GLU A 75 -10.39 7.33 0.34
C GLU A 75 -10.78 7.86 -1.04
N LYS A 76 -9.80 8.03 -1.95
CA LYS A 76 -10.07 8.45 -3.34
C LYS A 76 -10.94 7.44 -4.08
N GLU A 77 -10.69 6.15 -3.87
CA GLU A 77 -11.48 5.10 -4.50
C GLU A 77 -12.87 4.94 -3.86
N GLU A 78 -12.99 5.14 -2.54
CA GLU A 78 -14.30 5.22 -1.85
C GLU A 78 -15.13 6.35 -2.43
N GLN A 79 -14.55 7.54 -2.64
CA GLN A 79 -15.23 8.66 -3.26
C GLN A 79 -15.69 8.31 -4.69
N ARG A 80 -14.79 7.74 -5.52
CA ARG A 80 -15.11 7.33 -6.90
C ARG A 80 -16.26 6.33 -6.95
N LEU A 81 -16.23 5.31 -6.09
CA LEU A 81 -17.28 4.30 -6.02
C LEU A 81 -18.58 4.86 -5.41
N GLY A 82 -18.48 5.75 -4.43
CA GLY A 82 -19.62 6.49 -3.88
C GLY A 82 -20.36 7.29 -4.94
N ASP A 83 -19.63 8.06 -5.75
CA ASP A 83 -20.20 8.83 -6.86
C ASP A 83 -20.87 7.90 -7.89
N LEU A 84 -20.22 6.77 -8.21
CA LEU A 84 -20.73 5.80 -9.17
C LEU A 84 -22.01 5.10 -8.71
N PHE A 85 -22.13 4.82 -7.40
CA PHE A 85 -23.24 4.11 -6.80
C PHE A 85 -24.21 5.02 -6.03
N SER A 86 -24.11 6.34 -6.21
CA SER A 86 -24.99 7.35 -5.60
C SER A 86 -26.49 7.20 -5.92
N GLY A 87 -26.83 6.43 -6.95
CA GLY A 87 -28.23 6.13 -7.32
C GLY A 87 -28.91 5.02 -6.51
N ILE A 88 -28.22 4.41 -5.54
CA ILE A 88 -28.82 3.41 -4.63
C ILE A 88 -29.68 4.13 -3.58
N SER A 89 -30.82 3.55 -3.20
CA SER A 89 -31.70 4.14 -2.17
C SER A 89 -31.08 4.14 -0.77
N ASP A 90 -31.45 5.15 0.03
CA ASP A 90 -30.96 5.34 1.40
C ASP A 90 -31.34 4.21 2.38
N GLU A 91 -32.33 3.38 2.03
CA GLU A 91 -32.77 2.24 2.85
C GLU A 91 -31.63 1.26 3.15
N ASN A 92 -30.64 1.16 2.26
CA ASN A 92 -29.47 0.28 2.41
C ASN A 92 -28.16 1.04 2.71
N PHE A 93 -28.23 2.31 3.15
CA PHE A 93 -27.07 3.20 3.25
C PHE A 93 -25.85 2.57 3.95
N LYS A 94 -26.03 2.02 5.17
CA LYS A 94 -24.92 1.42 5.94
C LYS A 94 -24.29 0.21 5.24
N LEU A 95 -25.12 -0.61 4.58
CA LEU A 95 -24.65 -1.76 3.82
C LEU A 95 -23.83 -1.30 2.62
N VAL A 96 -24.35 -0.34 1.86
CA VAL A 96 -23.70 0.23 0.67
C VAL A 96 -22.38 0.90 1.03
N GLU A 97 -22.35 1.72 2.09
CA GLU A 97 -21.13 2.35 2.59
C GLU A 97 -20.06 1.30 2.94
N GLY A 98 -20.46 0.24 3.67
CA GLY A 98 -19.56 -0.85 4.03
C GLY A 98 -19.00 -1.60 2.83
N LEU A 99 -19.83 -1.89 1.82
CA LEU A 99 -19.43 -2.55 0.58
C LEU A 99 -18.49 -1.67 -0.25
N ILE A 100 -18.77 -0.37 -0.37
CA ILE A 100 -17.91 0.60 -1.06
C ILE A 100 -16.53 0.64 -0.42
N ARG A 101 -16.46 0.78 0.92
CA ARG A 101 -15.19 0.76 1.66
C ARG A 101 -14.38 -0.51 1.42
N GLN A 102 -15.03 -1.67 1.43
CA GLN A 102 -14.34 -2.94 1.16
C GLN A 102 -13.87 -3.05 -0.29
N ALA A 103 -14.71 -2.66 -1.27
CA ALA A 103 -14.33 -2.63 -2.68
C ALA A 103 -13.14 -1.71 -2.92
N ALA A 104 -13.12 -0.52 -2.31
CA ALA A 104 -12.03 0.43 -2.42
C ALA A 104 -10.70 -0.15 -1.90
N ARG A 105 -10.70 -0.76 -0.70
CA ARG A 105 -9.53 -1.44 -0.15
C ARG A 105 -9.02 -2.55 -1.05
N LEU A 106 -9.92 -3.39 -1.57
CA LEU A 106 -9.55 -4.47 -2.49
C LEU A 106 -8.96 -3.93 -3.78
N ARG A 107 -9.53 -2.87 -4.35
CA ARG A 107 -9.04 -2.26 -5.59
C ARG A 107 -7.60 -1.75 -5.44
N VAL A 108 -7.30 -1.07 -4.34
CA VAL A 108 -5.95 -0.57 -4.06
C VAL A 108 -4.95 -1.71 -3.90
N LEU A 109 -5.33 -2.79 -3.20
CA LEU A 109 -4.49 -3.98 -3.07
C LEU A 109 -4.26 -4.71 -4.40
N LEU A 110 -5.30 -4.81 -5.24
CA LEU A 110 -5.21 -5.41 -6.58
C LEU A 110 -4.23 -4.65 -7.45
N ASP A 111 -4.28 -3.31 -7.46
CA ASP A 111 -3.33 -2.48 -8.19
C ASP A 111 -1.88 -2.73 -7.73
N ASP A 112 -1.67 -2.90 -6.42
CA ASP A 112 -0.34 -3.18 -5.85
C ASP A 112 0.17 -4.58 -6.20
N ASN A 113 -0.72 -5.58 -6.16
CA ASN A 113 -0.36 -6.94 -6.58
C ASN A 113 -0.07 -7.00 -8.07
N TRP A 114 -0.85 -6.31 -8.89
CA TRP A 114 -0.63 -6.26 -10.33
C TRP A 114 0.73 -5.66 -10.66
N ARG A 115 1.12 -4.55 -10.01
CA ARG A 115 2.46 -3.96 -10.17
C ARG A 115 3.57 -4.93 -9.81
N ASP A 116 3.45 -5.62 -8.68
CA ASP A 116 4.45 -6.64 -8.28
C ASP A 116 4.55 -7.77 -9.31
N ILE A 117 3.41 -8.26 -9.81
CA ILE A 117 3.36 -9.34 -10.81
C ILE A 117 4.00 -8.88 -12.13
N LEU A 118 3.77 -7.65 -12.56
CA LEU A 118 4.42 -7.08 -13.73
C LEU A 118 5.94 -6.96 -13.56
N GLU A 119 6.40 -6.57 -12.37
CA GLU A 119 7.82 -6.37 -12.08
C GLU A 119 8.59 -7.69 -11.88
N ASN A 120 7.95 -8.68 -11.24
CA ASN A 120 8.64 -9.88 -10.73
C ASN A 120 8.13 -11.19 -11.36
N GLY A 121 7.15 -11.11 -12.25
CA GLY A 121 6.52 -12.26 -12.90
C GLY A 121 5.57 -13.03 -12.01
N GLU A 122 4.85 -13.98 -12.62
CA GLU A 122 3.87 -14.83 -11.92
C GLU A 122 4.51 -16.06 -11.25
N TYR A 123 5.66 -16.49 -11.76
CA TYR A 123 6.34 -17.71 -11.34
C TYR A 123 7.75 -17.40 -10.82
N GLU A 124 8.22 -18.19 -9.86
CA GLU A 124 9.58 -18.15 -9.35
C GLU A 124 10.23 -19.54 -9.42
N ARG A 125 11.56 -19.58 -9.62
CA ARG A 125 12.33 -20.83 -9.50
C ARG A 125 12.44 -21.19 -8.03
N PHE A 126 11.87 -22.32 -7.64
CA PHE A 126 11.83 -22.80 -6.26
C PHE A 126 12.55 -24.14 -6.11
N LYS A 127 13.25 -24.31 -4.99
CA LYS A 127 13.96 -25.54 -4.62
C LYS A 127 13.70 -25.84 -3.15
N GLN A 128 13.13 -27.00 -2.84
CA GLN A 128 12.74 -27.35 -1.46
C GLN A 128 13.90 -27.94 -0.63
N SER A 129 14.86 -28.60 -1.29
CA SER A 129 16.05 -29.18 -0.67
C SER A 129 17.24 -29.12 -1.62
N GLU A 130 18.46 -29.24 -1.10
CA GLU A 130 19.68 -29.18 -1.94
C GLU A 130 19.74 -30.28 -3.01
N ASN A 131 19.05 -31.41 -2.79
CA ASN A 131 19.10 -32.58 -3.67
C ASN A 131 17.96 -32.65 -4.70
N MET A 132 17.03 -31.69 -4.71
CA MET A 132 15.89 -31.66 -5.64
C MET A 132 16.13 -30.66 -6.76
N GLU A 133 15.84 -31.00 -8.01
CA GLU A 133 15.93 -30.03 -9.12
C GLU A 133 14.96 -28.85 -8.94
N PRO A 134 15.39 -27.60 -9.17
CA PRO A 134 14.50 -26.44 -9.11
C PRO A 134 13.38 -26.51 -10.15
N TYR A 135 12.17 -26.15 -9.73
CA TYR A 135 10.98 -26.09 -10.59
C TYR A 135 10.28 -24.73 -10.48
N ASP A 136 9.40 -24.44 -11.44
CA ASP A 136 8.64 -23.20 -11.46
C ASP A 136 7.43 -23.31 -10.55
N ARG A 137 7.31 -22.37 -9.61
CA ARG A 137 6.17 -22.30 -8.68
C ARG A 137 5.46 -20.98 -8.85
N LYS A 138 4.13 -21.00 -8.85
CA LYS A 138 3.30 -19.79 -8.81
C LYS A 138 3.59 -19.02 -7.52
N ARG A 139 3.86 -17.72 -7.62
CA ARG A 139 4.17 -16.89 -6.46
C ARG A 139 2.89 -16.66 -5.64
N PRO A 140 2.93 -16.70 -4.30
CA PRO A 140 1.74 -16.48 -3.45
C PRO A 140 1.01 -15.15 -3.71
N ILE A 141 1.72 -14.13 -4.20
CA ILE A 141 1.13 -12.84 -4.56
C ILE A 141 0.13 -12.95 -5.72
N VAL A 142 0.33 -13.89 -6.65
CA VAL A 142 -0.60 -14.14 -7.75
C VAL A 142 -1.86 -14.83 -7.25
N GLU A 143 -1.73 -15.79 -6.34
CA GLU A 143 -2.89 -16.42 -5.69
C GLU A 143 -3.72 -15.40 -4.90
N ASN A 144 -3.04 -14.48 -4.20
CA ASN A 144 -3.68 -13.37 -3.51
C ASN A 144 -4.40 -12.43 -4.48
N TYR A 145 -3.80 -12.12 -5.63
CA TYR A 145 -4.44 -11.32 -6.68
C TYR A 145 -5.73 -11.99 -7.17
N ASP A 146 -5.65 -13.26 -7.59
CA ASP A 146 -6.79 -14.03 -8.10
C ASP A 146 -7.94 -14.10 -7.08
N TYR A 147 -7.61 -14.30 -5.80
CA TYR A 147 -8.60 -14.33 -4.73
C TYR A 147 -9.26 -12.96 -4.53
N ARG A 148 -8.45 -11.89 -4.44
CA ARG A 148 -8.95 -10.52 -4.26
C ARG A 148 -9.80 -10.06 -5.44
N GLU A 149 -9.44 -10.45 -6.64
CA GLU A 149 -10.18 -10.12 -7.86
C GLU A 149 -11.59 -10.70 -7.81
N LYS A 150 -11.72 -11.97 -7.41
CA LYS A 150 -13.02 -12.61 -7.20
C LYS A 150 -13.84 -11.91 -6.11
N GLN A 151 -13.23 -11.55 -4.98
CA GLN A 151 -13.94 -10.84 -3.91
C GLN A 151 -14.40 -9.44 -4.37
N TYR A 152 -13.54 -8.72 -5.08
CA TYR A 152 -13.87 -7.41 -5.63
C TYR A 152 -15.02 -7.51 -6.63
N ALA A 153 -14.96 -8.45 -7.58
CA ALA A 153 -16.04 -8.69 -8.53
C ALA A 153 -17.37 -9.03 -7.83
N ASN A 154 -17.35 -9.83 -6.77
CA ASN A 154 -18.54 -10.14 -5.97
C ASN A 154 -19.17 -8.89 -5.36
N ILE A 155 -18.37 -8.03 -4.72
CA ILE A 155 -18.88 -6.78 -4.10
C ILE A 155 -19.42 -5.83 -5.16
N ILE A 156 -18.71 -5.65 -6.28
CA ILE A 156 -19.16 -4.80 -7.39
C ILE A 156 -20.48 -5.31 -7.97
N ASN A 157 -20.66 -6.62 -8.10
CA ASN A 157 -21.93 -7.20 -8.54
C ASN A 157 -23.06 -6.94 -7.53
N GLN A 158 -22.80 -7.06 -6.22
CA GLN A 158 -23.79 -6.73 -5.19
C GLN A 158 -24.22 -5.26 -5.29
N LEU A 159 -23.27 -4.32 -5.35
CA LEU A 159 -23.54 -2.89 -5.52
C LEU A 159 -24.32 -2.60 -6.81
N THR A 160 -23.94 -3.25 -7.92
CA THR A 160 -24.60 -3.08 -9.22
C THR A 160 -26.04 -3.60 -9.24
N ASN A 161 -26.34 -4.62 -8.44
CA ASN A 161 -27.69 -5.18 -8.31
C ASN A 161 -28.60 -4.32 -7.42
N LEU A 162 -28.02 -3.49 -6.55
CA LEU A 162 -28.76 -2.52 -5.74
C LEU A 162 -29.12 -1.24 -6.51
N LEU A 163 -28.51 -0.99 -7.67
CA LEU A 163 -28.85 0.14 -8.52
C LEU A 163 -30.22 -0.05 -9.20
N PRO A 164 -31.00 1.02 -9.40
CA PRO A 164 -32.12 1.02 -10.32
C PRO A 164 -31.74 0.49 -11.71
N LYS A 165 -32.65 -0.20 -12.39
CA LYS A 165 -32.36 -0.89 -13.68
C LYS A 165 -31.73 0.03 -14.74
N ALA A 166 -32.15 1.30 -14.80
CA ALA A 166 -31.60 2.28 -15.74
C ALA A 166 -30.14 2.68 -15.42
N SER A 167 -29.81 2.88 -14.13
CA SER A 167 -28.47 3.25 -13.67
C SER A 167 -27.47 2.08 -13.67
N SER A 168 -27.96 0.85 -13.52
CA SER A 168 -27.12 -0.36 -13.55
C SER A 168 -26.34 -0.52 -14.86
N LYS A 169 -26.92 -0.13 -16.01
CA LYS A 169 -26.24 -0.19 -17.32
C LYS A 169 -25.13 0.85 -17.44
N THR A 170 -25.36 2.06 -16.96
CA THR A 170 -24.38 3.15 -16.97
C THR A 170 -23.19 2.87 -16.06
N ALA A 171 -23.44 2.33 -14.86
CA ALA A 171 -22.38 1.98 -13.92
C ALA A 171 -21.45 0.89 -14.48
N ARG A 172 -22.02 -0.16 -15.11
CA ARG A 172 -21.24 -1.22 -15.77
C ARG A 172 -20.29 -0.68 -16.84
N ASN A 173 -20.76 0.25 -17.69
CA ASN A 173 -19.93 0.84 -18.74
C ASN A 173 -18.75 1.65 -18.16
N ARG A 174 -18.96 2.38 -17.06
CA ARG A 174 -17.89 3.16 -16.40
C ARG A 174 -16.86 2.28 -15.68
N LEU A 175 -17.27 1.10 -15.22
CA LEU A 175 -16.38 0.15 -14.54
C LEU A 175 -15.45 -0.60 -15.50
N LEU A 176 -15.91 -0.85 -16.73
CA LEU A 176 -15.18 -1.60 -17.76
C LEU A 176 -14.33 -0.70 -18.68
N GLY A 177 -14.18 0.58 -18.35
CA GLY A 177 -13.36 1.52 -19.12
C GLY A 177 -14.00 1.93 -20.44
N GLY A 178 -15.12 2.65 -20.36
CA GLY A 178 -15.61 3.47 -21.48
C GLY A 178 -14.68 4.62 -21.83
#